data_AF-A0A1P8RUW0-F1
#
_entry.id   AF-A0A1P8RUW0-F1
#
_cell.length_a   1.000
_cell.length_b   1.000
_cell.length_c   1.000
_cell.angle_alpha   90.00
_cell.angle_beta   90.00
_cell.angle_gamma   90.00
#
_symmetry.space_group_name_H-M   'P 1'
#
loop_
_entity.id
_entity.type
_entity.pdbx_description
1 polymer ?
#
loop_
_entity_poly.entity_id
_entity_poly.type
_entity_poly.pdbx_seq_one_letter_code
_entity_poly.pdbx_strand_id
1 'polypeptide(L)'
;MKICIAQTQSIKGNIQKNIENHLMLIERAIKLKADIIIFPELSITNYEPQLAKALATEVEDKLFNPFQELSNKNEIVIGVGMPTMATDGIQISLLIFQPNKARSVYSKQILHADELPYFVNGDKQTIFTIKEKKVAFGICYETLQETHFVNAIKNRVDVYIASVAKPQTGIDKANQFFSKMTKTYSIPIIMANCVGPCDNFISAGQSTVWNAKGERVSQLDTTHQGILIYDTETGHSEKEQLTIEKGTLADLDVLFQMYNKAKDGLENDQIYQWTNNYPKSSIIKNDIESKVLYVLKNNDRIIGAINISELQEPEYKTIDWQFNDAKVLVIHRLVVHPNSQNKGFAKLLMDFAEAFGRQNNYTSIRLDAYTQNKPVVTFYKNRDYVVRGYIYFPERKYPFYAMEKALT
;
A
#
# COMPACT_ATOMS: atom_id res chain seq x y z
N MET A 1 -4.96 -20.90 -5.47
CA MET A 1 -4.60 -20.09 -4.28
C MET A 1 -3.93 -18.81 -4.75
N LYS A 2 -4.41 -17.64 -4.31
CA LYS A 2 -3.85 -16.32 -4.62
C LYS A 2 -2.89 -15.87 -3.53
N ILE A 3 -1.61 -15.75 -3.88
CA ILE A 3 -0.54 -15.33 -2.99
C ILE A 3 -0.20 -13.88 -3.28
N CYS A 4 -0.35 -13.02 -2.28
CA CYS A 4 0.08 -11.63 -2.31
C CYS A 4 1.43 -11.48 -1.61
N ILE A 5 2.34 -10.74 -2.23
CA ILE A 5 3.56 -10.24 -1.59
C ILE A 5 3.55 -8.72 -1.59
N ALA A 6 3.94 -8.13 -0.46
CA ALA A 6 4.02 -6.70 -0.29
C ALA A 6 5.46 -6.22 -0.40
N GLN A 7 5.66 -5.18 -1.21
CA GLN A 7 6.89 -4.39 -1.23
C GLN A 7 6.65 -3.14 -0.41
N THR A 8 7.25 -3.06 0.78
CA THR A 8 7.03 -1.97 1.72
C THR A 8 8.24 -1.05 1.84
N GLN A 9 7.97 0.21 2.18
CA GLN A 9 8.97 1.17 2.64
C GLN A 9 8.73 1.45 4.13
N SER A 10 9.30 0.62 4.99
CA SER A 10 9.12 0.77 6.44
C SER A 10 10.00 1.88 6.99
N ILE A 11 9.47 2.64 7.94
CA ILE A 11 10.20 3.71 8.63
C ILE A 11 10.96 3.09 9.80
N LYS A 12 12.27 3.31 9.85
CA LYS A 12 13.18 2.86 10.91
C LYS A 12 12.57 3.04 12.31
N GLY A 13 12.31 1.95 13.00
CA GLY A 13 11.82 1.90 14.39
C GLY A 13 10.41 2.44 14.65
N ASN A 14 9.71 2.99 13.64
CA ASN A 14 8.36 3.55 13.84
C ASN A 14 7.29 2.47 13.67
N ILE A 15 7.17 1.61 14.68
CA ILE A 15 6.25 0.47 14.72
C ILE A 15 4.82 0.88 14.38
N GLN A 16 4.30 1.94 15.01
CA GLN A 16 2.93 2.39 14.80
C GLN A 16 2.68 2.75 13.34
N LYS A 17 3.58 3.56 12.74
CA LYS A 17 3.39 3.97 11.34
C LYS A 17 3.56 2.81 10.36
N ASN A 18 4.46 1.89 10.68
CA ASN A 18 4.65 0.69 9.88
C ASN A 18 3.42 -0.21 9.94
N ILE A 19 2.82 -0.43 11.11
CA ILE A 19 1.57 -1.20 11.25
C ILE A 19 0.45 -0.55 10.42
N GLU A 20 0.23 0.75 10.54
CA GLU A 20 -0.78 1.46 9.73
C GLU A 20 -0.59 1.21 8.22
N ASN A 21 0.68 1.25 7.77
CA ASN A 21 1.01 0.98 6.38
C ASN A 21 0.74 -0.49 5.98
N HIS A 22 1.05 -1.46 6.85
CA HIS A 22 0.75 -2.87 6.60
C HIS A 22 -0.76 -3.11 6.50
N LEU A 23 -1.55 -2.54 7.42
CA LEU A 23 -3.00 -2.66 7.41
C LEU A 23 -3.60 -2.11 6.11
N MET A 24 -3.08 -0.99 5.60
CA MET A 24 -3.49 -0.45 4.30
C MET A 24 -3.23 -1.41 3.14
N LEU A 25 -2.09 -2.11 3.12
CA LEU A 25 -1.73 -3.08 2.08
C LEU A 25 -2.54 -4.38 2.20
N ILE A 26 -2.82 -4.82 3.42
CA ILE A 26 -3.69 -5.97 3.69
C ILE A 26 -5.10 -5.71 3.15
N GLU A 27 -5.67 -4.54 3.41
CA GLU A 27 -6.99 -4.13 2.88
C GLU A 27 -7.05 -4.16 1.34
N ARG A 28 -5.93 -3.81 0.67
CA ARG A 28 -5.82 -3.93 -0.79
C ARG A 28 -5.78 -5.39 -1.23
N ALA A 29 -5.01 -6.23 -0.56
CA ALA A 29 -4.97 -7.67 -0.84
C ALA A 29 -6.33 -8.35 -0.62
N ILE A 30 -7.07 -7.97 0.43
CA ILE A 30 -8.45 -8.44 0.69
C ILE A 30 -9.38 -8.08 -0.49
N LYS A 31 -9.34 -6.83 -0.97
CA LYS A 31 -10.14 -6.39 -2.13
C LYS A 31 -9.83 -7.18 -3.40
N LEU A 32 -8.58 -7.60 -3.56
CA LEU A 32 -8.13 -8.44 -4.68
C LEU A 32 -8.32 -9.95 -4.43
N LYS A 33 -8.97 -10.31 -3.31
CA LYS A 33 -9.30 -11.68 -2.90
C LYS A 33 -8.06 -12.56 -2.74
N ALA A 34 -6.97 -12.02 -2.21
CA ALA A 34 -5.80 -12.80 -1.86
C ALA A 34 -6.11 -13.77 -0.70
N ASP A 35 -5.60 -15.00 -0.77
CA ASP A 35 -5.70 -15.99 0.30
C ASP A 35 -4.62 -15.77 1.37
N ILE A 36 -3.49 -15.20 0.97
CA ILE A 36 -2.36 -14.89 1.84
C ILE A 36 -1.68 -13.58 1.41
N ILE A 37 -1.18 -12.81 2.37
CA ILE A 37 -0.24 -11.69 2.14
C ILE A 37 1.01 -11.83 3.01
N ILE A 38 2.19 -11.74 2.38
CA ILE A 38 3.49 -11.82 3.06
C ILE A 38 4.29 -10.52 2.87
N PHE A 39 4.89 -10.06 3.95
CA PHE A 39 5.70 -8.85 4.00
C PHE A 39 7.21 -9.14 4.08
N PRO A 40 8.06 -8.14 3.82
CA PRO A 40 9.51 -8.26 3.89
C PRO A 40 10.04 -8.58 5.30
N GLU A 41 11.32 -8.97 5.35
CA GLU A 41 12.05 -9.25 6.60
C GLU A 41 12.03 -8.03 7.53
N LEU A 42 11.74 -8.24 8.82
CA LEU A 42 11.65 -7.19 9.85
C LEU A 42 10.79 -5.98 9.46
N SER A 43 9.77 -6.19 8.61
CA SER A 43 8.96 -5.13 8.02
C SER A 43 8.22 -4.24 9.03
N ILE A 44 7.92 -4.70 10.25
CA ILE A 44 7.31 -3.86 11.29
C ILE A 44 8.32 -2.88 11.91
N THR A 45 9.59 -3.24 12.02
CA THR A 45 10.65 -2.40 12.63
C THR A 45 11.56 -1.70 11.62
N ASN A 46 11.43 -2.05 10.33
CA ASN A 46 12.50 -1.96 9.33
C ASN A 46 13.66 -2.92 9.63
N TYR A 47 14.49 -3.23 8.63
CA TYR A 47 15.70 -4.02 8.82
C TYR A 47 16.75 -3.19 9.57
N GLU A 48 16.78 -3.32 10.90
CA GLU A 48 17.61 -2.54 11.80
C GLU A 48 18.10 -3.42 12.97
N PRO A 49 19.09 -4.31 12.75
CA PRO A 49 19.56 -5.26 13.76
C PRO A 49 19.93 -4.61 15.11
N GLN A 50 20.53 -3.42 15.08
CA GLN A 50 20.91 -2.68 16.30
C GLN A 50 19.72 -2.29 17.17
N LEU A 51 18.53 -2.16 16.60
CA LEU A 51 17.30 -1.83 17.34
C LEU A 51 16.59 -3.07 17.86
N ALA A 52 17.01 -4.28 17.48
CA ALA A 52 16.32 -5.52 17.82
C ALA A 52 16.09 -5.68 19.32
N LYS A 53 17.09 -5.38 20.15
CA LYS A 53 16.96 -5.47 21.62
C LYS A 53 15.89 -4.55 22.21
N ALA A 54 15.72 -3.36 21.64
CA ALA A 54 14.75 -2.39 22.12
C ALA A 54 13.34 -2.65 21.57
N LEU A 55 13.23 -3.26 20.39
CA LEU A 55 11.98 -3.42 19.66
C LEU A 55 11.45 -4.85 19.62
N ALA A 56 12.22 -5.85 20.08
CA ALA A 56 11.76 -7.23 20.16
C ALA A 56 10.47 -7.31 20.97
N THR A 57 9.52 -8.11 20.48
CA THR A 57 8.18 -8.18 21.07
C THR A 57 7.74 -9.63 21.18
N GLU A 58 6.99 -9.94 22.25
CA GLU A 58 6.37 -11.25 22.46
C GLU A 58 5.31 -11.54 21.40
N VAL A 59 5.18 -12.80 20.98
CA VAL A 59 4.26 -13.21 19.90
C VAL A 59 2.79 -12.89 20.23
N GLU A 60 2.43 -12.96 21.51
CA GLU A 60 1.07 -12.73 22.01
C GLU A 60 0.77 -11.25 22.35
N ASP A 61 1.70 -10.33 22.04
CA ASP A 61 1.50 -8.91 22.34
C ASP A 61 0.26 -8.33 21.63
N LYS A 62 -0.46 -7.43 22.32
CA LYS A 62 -1.68 -6.79 21.80
C LYS A 62 -1.41 -5.91 20.58
N LEU A 63 -0.17 -5.49 20.37
CA LEU A 63 0.30 -4.79 19.19
C LEU A 63 -0.13 -5.48 17.88
N PHE A 64 -0.20 -6.81 17.89
CA PHE A 64 -0.53 -7.60 16.71
C PHE A 64 -2.02 -7.96 16.59
N ASN A 65 -2.87 -7.51 17.53
CA ASN A 65 -4.32 -7.76 17.47
C ASN A 65 -4.96 -7.30 16.15
N PRO A 66 -4.63 -6.11 15.60
CA PRO A 66 -5.23 -5.67 14.34
C PRO A 66 -5.00 -6.64 13.17
N PHE A 67 -3.85 -7.32 13.12
CA PHE A 67 -3.58 -8.33 12.09
C PHE A 67 -4.44 -9.58 12.27
N GLN A 68 -4.58 -10.07 13.51
CA GLN A 68 -5.42 -11.22 13.82
C GLN A 68 -6.90 -10.92 13.54
N GLU A 69 -7.38 -9.73 13.90
CA GLU A 69 -8.75 -9.29 13.64
C GLU A 69 -9.06 -9.23 12.14
N LEU A 70 -8.15 -8.65 11.33
CA LEU A 70 -8.30 -8.64 9.87
C LEU A 70 -8.24 -10.04 9.27
N SER A 71 -7.34 -10.90 9.76
CA SER A 71 -7.24 -12.31 9.33
C SER A 71 -8.56 -13.05 9.57
N ASN A 72 -9.10 -12.96 10.79
CA ASN A 72 -10.36 -13.62 11.15
C ASN A 72 -11.54 -13.10 10.33
N LYS A 73 -11.68 -11.77 10.23
CA LYS A 73 -12.82 -11.13 9.57
C LYS A 73 -12.88 -11.41 8.07
N ASN A 74 -11.74 -11.51 7.41
CA ASN A 74 -11.66 -11.58 5.95
C ASN A 74 -11.15 -12.93 5.42
N GLU A 75 -10.98 -13.92 6.30
CA GLU A 75 -10.50 -15.26 5.97
C GLU A 75 -9.16 -15.27 5.18
N ILE A 76 -8.27 -14.34 5.52
CA ILE A 76 -6.95 -14.17 4.87
C ILE A 76 -5.82 -14.57 5.82
N VAL A 77 -4.77 -15.20 5.30
CA VAL A 77 -3.53 -15.43 6.04
C VAL A 77 -2.59 -14.23 5.90
N ILE A 78 -2.02 -13.76 7.00
CA ILE A 78 -1.14 -12.57 7.01
C ILE A 78 0.20 -12.96 7.63
N GLY A 79 1.31 -12.62 6.96
CA GLY A 79 2.67 -12.85 7.46
C GLY A 79 3.48 -11.55 7.54
N VAL A 80 3.85 -11.10 8.74
CA VAL A 80 4.61 -9.85 8.95
C VAL A 80 5.97 -10.11 9.60
N GLY A 81 6.99 -9.34 9.23
CA GLY A 81 8.35 -9.48 9.75
C GLY A 81 8.56 -8.69 11.04
N MET A 82 9.10 -9.33 12.09
CA MET A 82 9.31 -8.71 13.40
C MET A 82 10.47 -9.39 14.15
N PRO A 83 11.28 -8.65 14.94
CA PRO A 83 12.13 -9.28 15.94
C PRO A 83 11.26 -9.81 17.08
N THR A 84 11.34 -11.11 17.39
CA THR A 84 10.57 -11.73 18.47
C THR A 84 11.44 -12.18 19.62
N MET A 85 10.87 -12.18 20.82
CA MET A 85 11.52 -12.76 22.00
C MET A 85 11.40 -14.29 21.97
N ALA A 86 12.49 -14.98 22.30
CA ALA A 86 12.56 -16.42 22.47
C ALA A 86 13.41 -16.75 23.72
N THR A 87 13.37 -18.01 24.16
CA THR A 87 14.06 -18.46 25.38
C THR A 87 15.56 -18.13 25.37
N ASP A 88 16.21 -18.30 24.22
CA ASP A 88 17.67 -18.18 24.09
C ASP A 88 18.12 -16.82 23.54
N GLY A 89 17.20 -15.88 23.29
CA GLY A 89 17.51 -14.57 22.74
C GLY A 89 16.43 -14.02 21.82
N ILE A 90 16.82 -13.14 20.90
CA ILE A 90 15.91 -12.50 19.94
C ILE A 90 16.02 -13.21 18.60
N GLN A 91 14.91 -13.46 17.94
CA GLN A 91 14.87 -14.10 16.62
C GLN A 91 14.38 -13.13 15.54
N ILE A 92 14.87 -13.30 14.31
CA ILE A 92 14.26 -12.69 13.12
C ILE A 92 13.09 -13.59 12.70
N SER A 93 11.86 -13.09 12.83
CA SER A 93 10.68 -13.92 12.66
C SER A 93 9.67 -13.33 11.67
N LEU A 94 8.95 -14.24 11.02
CA LEU A 94 7.71 -13.99 10.30
C LEU A 94 6.56 -14.43 11.20
N LEU A 95 5.81 -13.48 11.77
CA LEU A 95 4.58 -13.75 12.52
C LEU A 95 3.45 -14.01 11.54
N ILE A 96 2.73 -15.10 11.76
CA ILE A 96 1.69 -15.60 10.88
C ILE A 96 0.36 -15.62 11.62
N PHE A 97 -0.60 -14.91 11.06
CA PHE A 97 -1.99 -14.82 11.52
C PHE A 97 -2.84 -15.65 10.57
N GLN A 98 -3.52 -16.66 11.11
CA GLN A 98 -4.47 -17.47 10.37
C GLN A 98 -5.89 -17.25 10.93
N PRO A 99 -6.92 -17.33 10.08
CA PRO A 99 -8.30 -17.13 10.52
C PRO A 99 -8.65 -18.10 11.65
N ASN A 100 -9.07 -17.52 12.78
CA ASN A 100 -9.55 -18.19 13.98
C ASN A 100 -8.56 -19.22 14.59
N LYS A 101 -7.25 -19.00 14.40
CA LYS A 101 -6.19 -19.81 15.02
C LYS A 101 -5.26 -18.93 15.87
N ALA A 102 -4.58 -19.57 16.82
CA ALA A 102 -3.50 -18.93 17.55
C ALA A 102 -2.38 -18.50 16.59
N ARG A 103 -1.67 -17.44 16.96
CA ARG A 103 -0.54 -16.91 16.18
C ARG A 103 0.54 -17.97 16.09
N SER A 104 1.17 -18.03 14.92
CA SER A 104 2.29 -18.92 14.66
C SER A 104 3.48 -18.09 14.20
N VAL A 105 4.68 -18.63 14.34
CA VAL A 105 5.91 -17.96 13.89
C VAL A 105 6.76 -18.90 13.06
N TYR A 106 7.41 -18.34 12.06
CA TYR A 106 8.58 -18.93 11.44
C TYR A 106 9.79 -18.06 11.77
N SER A 107 10.81 -18.62 12.42
CA SER A 107 12.04 -17.90 12.77
C SER A 107 13.20 -18.36 11.89
N LYS A 108 14.02 -17.40 11.45
CA LYS A 108 15.16 -17.61 10.55
C LYS A 108 16.12 -18.64 11.11
N GLN A 109 16.35 -19.73 10.37
CA GLN A 109 17.13 -20.89 10.79
C GLN A 109 18.63 -20.71 10.50
N ILE A 110 18.98 -19.92 9.49
CA ILE A 110 20.39 -19.66 9.12
C ILE A 110 20.62 -18.14 9.10
N LEU A 111 21.30 -17.66 10.14
CA LEU A 111 21.71 -16.26 10.26
C LEU A 111 22.89 -15.95 9.34
N HIS A 112 22.93 -14.73 8.82
CA HIS A 112 24.14 -14.17 8.23
C HIS A 112 25.11 -13.70 9.32
N ALA A 113 26.40 -13.55 8.99
CA ALA A 113 27.43 -13.29 9.99
C ALA A 113 27.25 -11.94 10.74
N ASP A 114 26.64 -10.95 10.09
CA ASP A 114 26.31 -9.64 10.68
C ASP A 114 25.11 -9.67 11.64
N GLU A 115 24.29 -10.72 11.60
CA GLU A 115 23.11 -10.90 12.43
C GLU A 115 23.43 -11.58 13.77
N LEU A 116 24.50 -12.37 13.82
CA LEU A 116 24.93 -13.14 15.00
C LEU A 116 25.09 -12.31 16.29
N PRO A 117 25.53 -11.04 16.28
CA PRO A 117 25.61 -10.22 17.48
C PRO A 117 24.25 -9.85 18.09
N TYR A 118 23.16 -9.94 17.31
CA TYR A 118 21.84 -9.42 17.69
C TYR A 118 20.78 -10.52 17.82
N PHE A 119 20.95 -11.63 17.10
CA PHE A 119 19.93 -12.64 16.94
C PHE A 119 20.44 -14.06 17.20
N VAL A 120 19.51 -14.95 17.53
CA VAL A 120 19.72 -16.40 17.60
C VAL A 120 18.90 -17.12 16.53
N ASN A 121 19.35 -18.31 16.15
CA ASN A 121 18.68 -19.11 15.12
C ASN A 121 17.31 -19.61 15.60
N GLY A 122 16.38 -19.72 14.66
CA GLY A 122 15.21 -20.61 14.77
C GLY A 122 15.61 -22.06 14.58
N ASP A 123 14.81 -22.97 15.14
CA ASP A 123 15.10 -24.41 15.17
C ASP A 123 14.13 -25.25 14.32
N LYS A 124 13.09 -24.63 13.74
CA LYS A 124 11.96 -25.34 13.12
C LYS A 124 11.58 -24.76 11.75
N GLN A 125 11.68 -25.60 10.72
CA GLN A 125 10.99 -25.34 9.48
C GLN A 125 9.48 -25.47 9.71
N THR A 126 8.75 -24.38 9.46
CA THR A 126 7.29 -24.36 9.61
C THR A 126 6.63 -24.41 8.23
N ILE A 127 5.60 -25.24 8.10
CA ILE A 127 4.84 -25.44 6.86
C ILE A 127 3.38 -25.23 7.15
N PHE A 128 2.76 -24.39 6.33
CA PHE A 128 1.38 -24.01 6.49
C PHE A 128 0.55 -24.59 5.36
N THR A 129 -0.62 -25.14 5.69
CA THR A 129 -1.60 -25.56 4.67
C THR A 129 -2.65 -24.46 4.53
N ILE A 130 -2.75 -23.89 3.33
CA ILE A 130 -3.66 -22.79 2.98
C ILE A 130 -4.36 -23.20 1.70
N LYS A 131 -5.71 -23.29 1.70
CA LYS A 131 -6.50 -23.77 0.54
C LYS A 131 -5.91 -25.06 -0.07
N GLU A 132 -5.61 -26.04 0.79
CA GLU A 132 -5.02 -27.34 0.42
C GLU A 132 -3.58 -27.29 -0.14
N LYS A 133 -2.98 -26.11 -0.23
CA LYS A 133 -1.59 -25.92 -0.67
C LYS A 133 -0.64 -25.78 0.51
N LYS A 134 0.48 -26.49 0.47
CA LYS A 134 1.55 -26.42 1.46
C LYS A 134 2.53 -25.32 1.11
N VAL A 135 2.70 -24.37 2.02
CA VAL A 135 3.59 -23.22 1.88
C VAL A 135 4.75 -23.35 2.86
N ALA A 136 5.97 -23.27 2.34
CA ALA A 136 7.18 -23.08 3.13
C ALA A 136 7.65 -21.63 3.06
N PHE A 137 8.34 -21.21 4.12
CA PHE A 137 8.94 -19.89 4.25
C PHE A 137 10.45 -19.97 4.41
N GLY A 138 11.12 -18.91 3.98
CA GLY A 138 12.49 -18.60 4.37
C GLY A 138 12.72 -17.09 4.44
N ILE A 139 13.72 -16.70 5.22
CA ILE A 139 14.04 -15.31 5.52
C ILE A 139 15.44 -14.95 5.01
N CYS A 140 15.48 -14.07 4.02
CA CYS A 140 16.66 -13.40 3.48
C CYS A 140 17.90 -14.26 3.18
N TYR A 141 18.90 -14.33 4.07
CA TYR A 141 20.17 -14.98 3.76
C TYR A 141 19.98 -16.49 3.51
N GLU A 142 19.15 -17.13 4.33
CA GLU A 142 18.92 -18.57 4.26
C GLU A 142 18.22 -18.99 2.95
N THR A 143 17.45 -18.09 2.34
CA THR A 143 16.73 -18.40 1.10
C THR A 143 17.69 -18.63 -0.07
N LEU A 144 18.93 -18.14 0.02
CA LEU A 144 19.98 -18.38 -0.99
C LEU A 144 20.85 -19.60 -0.65
N GLN A 145 20.51 -20.35 0.40
CA GLN A 145 21.20 -21.60 0.76
C GLN A 145 20.43 -22.79 0.19
N GLU A 146 21.08 -23.55 -0.68
CA GLU A 146 20.47 -24.74 -1.29
C GLU A 146 20.01 -25.76 -0.24
N THR A 147 20.77 -25.93 0.84
CA THR A 147 20.43 -26.83 1.93
C THR A 147 19.13 -26.43 2.65
N HIS A 148 18.91 -25.13 2.87
CA HIS A 148 17.67 -24.61 3.46
C HIS A 148 16.47 -24.91 2.54
N PHE A 149 16.58 -24.52 1.27
CA PHE A 149 15.51 -24.73 0.30
C PHE A 149 15.16 -26.22 0.16
N VAL A 150 16.17 -27.09 -0.02
CA VAL A 150 15.98 -28.53 -0.15
C VAL A 150 15.31 -29.12 1.10
N ASN A 151 15.71 -28.69 2.30
CA ASN A 151 15.07 -29.14 3.54
C ASN A 151 13.62 -28.69 3.65
N ALA A 152 13.30 -27.47 3.23
CA ALA A 152 11.94 -26.96 3.22
C ALA A 152 11.03 -27.79 2.29
N ILE A 153 11.51 -28.09 1.07
CA ILE A 153 10.68 -28.78 0.07
C ILE A 153 10.53 -30.29 0.28
N LYS A 154 11.39 -30.94 1.07
CA LYS A 154 11.28 -32.38 1.43
C LYS A 154 9.90 -32.76 1.96
N ASN A 155 9.20 -31.80 2.55
CA ASN A 155 7.86 -31.97 3.10
C ASN A 155 6.72 -31.85 2.05
N ARG A 156 7.05 -31.95 0.75
CA ARG A 156 6.14 -31.87 -0.40
C ARG A 156 5.37 -30.56 -0.43
N VAL A 157 6.09 -29.45 -0.38
CA VAL A 157 5.50 -28.11 -0.43
C VAL A 157 5.12 -27.75 -1.86
N ASP A 158 4.04 -27.00 -2.01
CA ASP A 158 3.57 -26.51 -3.31
C ASP A 158 4.23 -25.18 -3.69
N VAL A 159 4.59 -24.36 -2.70
CA VAL A 159 5.17 -23.02 -2.91
C VAL A 159 6.18 -22.71 -1.82
N TYR A 160 7.26 -22.01 -2.20
CA TYR A 160 8.22 -21.44 -1.26
C TYR A 160 8.16 -19.90 -1.31
N ILE A 161 7.96 -19.24 -0.16
CA ILE A 161 7.90 -17.78 -0.07
C ILE A 161 9.12 -17.24 0.69
N ALA A 162 9.87 -16.36 0.03
CA ALA A 162 11.02 -15.68 0.58
C ALA A 162 10.64 -14.29 1.11
N SER A 163 10.82 -14.05 2.41
CA SER A 163 10.69 -12.73 3.04
C SER A 163 12.09 -12.14 3.23
N VAL A 164 12.42 -11.03 2.57
CA VAL A 164 13.81 -10.58 2.48
C VAL A 164 13.96 -9.07 2.64
N ALA A 165 15.15 -8.62 3.04
CA ALA A 165 15.63 -7.25 2.86
C ALA A 165 16.97 -7.31 2.09
N LYS A 166 16.99 -6.92 0.80
CA LYS A 166 18.18 -7.09 -0.06
C LYS A 166 18.48 -5.88 -0.93
N PRO A 167 19.77 -5.47 -1.03
CA PRO A 167 20.22 -4.51 -2.04
C PRO A 167 20.24 -5.16 -3.43
N GLN A 168 20.54 -4.37 -4.46
CA GLN A 168 20.54 -4.81 -5.86
C GLN A 168 21.41 -6.06 -6.08
N THR A 169 22.62 -6.10 -5.50
CA THR A 169 23.53 -7.25 -5.62
C THR A 169 22.96 -8.53 -5.02
N GLY A 170 22.11 -8.41 -3.99
CA GLY A 170 21.37 -9.53 -3.41
C GLY A 170 20.23 -9.99 -4.31
N ILE A 171 19.54 -9.06 -4.99
CA ILE A 171 18.51 -9.36 -5.99
C ILE A 171 19.10 -10.06 -7.21
N ASP A 172 20.28 -9.66 -7.68
CA ASP A 172 20.94 -10.28 -8.83
C ASP A 172 21.29 -11.76 -8.54
N LYS A 173 21.79 -12.03 -7.33
CA LYS A 173 22.02 -13.40 -6.83
C LYS A 173 20.70 -14.18 -6.73
N ALA A 174 19.65 -13.56 -6.20
CA ALA A 174 18.33 -14.17 -6.07
C ALA A 174 17.73 -14.52 -7.44
N ASN A 175 17.85 -13.66 -8.44
CA ASN A 175 17.38 -13.92 -9.81
C ASN A 175 17.99 -15.20 -10.38
N GLN A 176 19.30 -15.39 -10.22
CA GLN A 176 20.01 -16.57 -10.71
C GLN A 176 19.65 -17.82 -9.89
N PHE A 177 19.72 -17.70 -8.56
CA PHE A 177 19.52 -18.82 -7.66
C PHE A 177 18.06 -19.31 -7.68
N PHE A 178 17.07 -18.43 -7.51
CA PHE A 178 15.66 -18.83 -7.51
C PHE A 178 15.20 -19.38 -8.86
N SER A 179 15.62 -18.78 -9.97
CA SER A 179 15.33 -19.34 -11.30
C SER A 179 15.86 -20.77 -11.45
N LYS A 180 17.11 -21.02 -11.02
CA LYS A 180 17.70 -22.37 -11.00
C LYS A 180 16.89 -23.32 -10.12
N MET A 181 16.64 -22.96 -8.86
CA MET A 181 15.98 -23.84 -7.89
C MET A 181 14.56 -24.20 -8.32
N THR A 182 13.77 -23.23 -8.79
CA THR A 182 12.39 -23.51 -9.23
C THR A 182 12.38 -24.45 -10.43
N LYS A 183 13.31 -24.27 -11.40
CA LYS A 183 13.45 -25.14 -12.56
C LYS A 183 13.87 -26.55 -12.19
N THR A 184 14.78 -26.70 -11.22
CA THR A 184 15.26 -28.00 -10.76
C THR A 184 14.19 -28.78 -10.01
N TYR A 185 13.43 -28.12 -9.14
CA TYR A 185 12.49 -28.79 -8.23
C TYR A 185 11.01 -28.65 -8.61
N SER A 186 10.71 -27.90 -9.68
CA SER A 186 9.35 -27.61 -10.15
C SER A 186 8.44 -26.98 -9.08
N ILE A 187 9.03 -26.16 -8.19
CA ILE A 187 8.32 -25.45 -7.12
C ILE A 187 8.48 -23.95 -7.36
N PRO A 188 7.39 -23.17 -7.50
CA PRO A 188 7.46 -21.73 -7.63
C PRO A 188 8.05 -21.08 -6.37
N ILE A 189 8.81 -20.01 -6.58
CA ILE A 189 9.38 -19.16 -5.53
C ILE A 189 8.79 -17.76 -5.69
N ILE A 190 8.32 -17.21 -4.57
CA ILE A 190 7.71 -15.88 -4.53
C ILE A 190 8.45 -15.08 -3.46
N MET A 191 8.93 -13.88 -3.78
CA MET A 191 9.80 -13.11 -2.90
C MET A 191 9.22 -11.73 -2.61
N ALA A 192 9.01 -11.42 -1.32
CA ALA A 192 8.71 -10.09 -0.81
C ALA A 192 10.02 -9.42 -0.36
N ASN A 193 10.35 -8.27 -0.96
CA ASN A 193 11.48 -7.43 -0.57
C ASN A 193 11.00 -6.00 -0.27
N CYS A 194 11.71 -5.28 0.59
CA CYS A 194 11.44 -3.87 0.88
C CYS A 194 12.11 -2.92 -0.11
N VAL A 195 11.70 -1.65 -0.11
CA VAL A 195 12.38 -0.54 -0.78
C VAL A 195 12.88 0.48 0.25
N GLY A 196 13.93 1.21 -0.10
CA GLY A 196 14.46 2.30 0.73
C GLY A 196 15.53 1.85 1.73
N PRO A 197 15.92 2.73 2.67
CA PRO A 197 17.04 2.49 3.57
C PRO A 197 16.81 1.32 4.54
N CYS A 198 17.82 0.48 4.72
CA CYS A 198 17.87 -0.67 5.64
C CYS A 198 19.26 -0.73 6.27
N ASP A 199 19.37 -0.52 7.58
CA ASP A 199 20.65 -0.49 8.31
C ASP A 199 21.72 0.37 7.59
N ASN A 200 22.67 -0.27 6.89
CA ASN A 200 23.78 0.37 6.17
C ASN A 200 23.66 0.29 4.63
N PHE A 201 22.53 -0.14 4.08
CA PHE A 201 22.30 -0.28 2.64
C PHE A 201 20.94 0.27 2.19
N ILE A 202 20.72 0.33 0.87
CA ILE A 202 19.41 0.64 0.26
C ILE A 202 18.84 -0.65 -0.32
N SER A 203 17.67 -1.05 0.14
CA SER A 203 16.96 -2.21 -0.39
C SER A 203 16.37 -1.90 -1.76
N ALA A 204 16.48 -2.85 -2.68
CA ALA A 204 16.23 -2.64 -4.10
C ALA A 204 14.77 -2.84 -4.54
N GLY A 205 13.85 -3.16 -3.63
CA GLY A 205 12.51 -3.57 -4.02
C GLY A 205 12.57 -4.83 -4.88
N GLN A 206 12.01 -4.76 -6.08
CA GLN A 206 12.00 -5.88 -7.02
C GLN A 206 11.42 -7.16 -6.42
N SER A 207 10.36 -7.03 -5.60
CA SER A 207 9.55 -8.18 -5.19
C SER A 207 9.06 -8.93 -6.43
N THR A 208 9.24 -10.25 -6.46
CA THR A 208 9.24 -11.03 -7.72
C THR A 208 8.63 -12.41 -7.56
N VAL A 209 8.04 -12.91 -8.65
CA VAL A 209 7.51 -14.27 -8.78
C VAL A 209 8.30 -15.04 -9.84
N TRP A 210 8.82 -16.21 -9.47
CA TRP A 210 9.35 -17.23 -10.38
C TRP A 210 8.41 -18.43 -10.40
N ASN A 211 7.93 -18.81 -11.59
CA ASN A 211 7.08 -20.00 -11.73
C ASN A 211 7.88 -21.30 -11.61
N ALA A 212 7.19 -22.44 -11.62
CA ALA A 212 7.79 -23.77 -11.55
C ALA A 212 8.76 -24.10 -12.71
N LYS A 213 8.83 -23.28 -13.77
CA LYS A 213 9.73 -23.49 -14.92
C LYS A 213 11.05 -22.71 -14.81
N GLY A 214 11.24 -21.89 -13.79
CA GLY A 214 12.40 -20.98 -13.73
C GLY A 214 12.14 -19.59 -14.31
N GLU A 215 10.95 -19.31 -14.83
CA GLU A 215 10.66 -18.08 -15.53
C GLU A 215 10.17 -17.00 -14.55
N ARG A 216 10.69 -15.79 -14.67
CA ARG A 216 10.20 -14.63 -13.94
C ARG A 216 8.87 -14.18 -14.55
N VAL A 217 7.77 -14.40 -13.84
CA VAL A 217 6.42 -14.09 -14.31
C VAL A 217 6.09 -12.61 -14.13
N SER A 218 6.46 -12.04 -12.99
CA SER A 218 6.19 -10.64 -12.66
C SER A 218 7.12 -10.12 -11.58
N GLN A 219 7.30 -8.81 -11.57
CA GLN A 219 8.20 -8.09 -10.69
C GLN A 219 7.68 -6.66 -10.44
N LEU A 220 7.78 -6.20 -9.20
CA LEU A 220 7.56 -4.80 -8.80
C LEU A 220 8.80 -3.95 -9.12
N ASP A 221 8.65 -2.63 -9.20
CA ASP A 221 9.75 -1.72 -9.47
C ASP A 221 10.77 -1.61 -8.31
N THR A 222 11.74 -0.72 -8.47
CA THR A 222 12.86 -0.54 -7.54
C THR A 222 12.63 0.51 -6.46
N THR A 223 11.56 1.30 -6.55
CA THR A 223 11.42 2.54 -5.76
C THR A 223 10.09 2.66 -5.04
N HIS A 224 9.02 2.09 -5.57
CA HIS A 224 7.68 2.32 -5.06
C HIS A 224 7.19 1.14 -4.24
N GLN A 225 6.47 1.47 -3.18
CA GLN A 225 5.67 0.49 -2.46
C GLN A 225 4.56 -0.07 -3.36
N GLY A 226 4.22 -1.34 -3.15
CA GLY A 226 3.05 -1.95 -3.78
C GLY A 226 2.83 -3.39 -3.38
N ILE A 227 1.91 -4.04 -4.09
CA ILE A 227 1.62 -5.46 -3.93
C ILE A 227 1.68 -6.17 -5.27
N LEU A 228 2.10 -7.43 -5.23
CA LEU A 228 2.10 -8.34 -6.37
C LEU A 228 1.35 -9.61 -5.96
N ILE A 229 0.33 -9.96 -6.72
CA ILE A 229 -0.49 -11.16 -6.53
C ILE A 229 -0.12 -12.17 -7.62
N TYR A 230 0.06 -13.42 -7.21
CA TYR A 230 0.24 -14.56 -8.08
C TYR A 230 -0.81 -15.62 -7.76
N ASP A 231 -1.52 -16.08 -8.79
CA ASP A 231 -2.46 -17.18 -8.67
C ASP A 231 -1.77 -18.50 -9.06
N THR A 232 -1.62 -19.38 -8.09
CA THR A 232 -0.93 -20.67 -8.29
C THR A 232 -1.69 -21.63 -9.19
N GLU A 233 -3.00 -21.43 -9.41
CA GLU A 233 -3.81 -22.30 -10.26
C GLU A 233 -3.73 -21.87 -11.73
N THR A 234 -3.86 -20.57 -11.99
CA THR A 234 -3.89 -20.03 -13.35
C THR A 234 -2.52 -19.61 -13.86
N GLY A 235 -1.54 -19.40 -12.97
CA GLY A 235 -0.25 -18.80 -13.27
C GLY A 235 -0.34 -17.30 -13.59
N HIS A 236 -1.51 -16.68 -13.46
CA HIS A 236 -1.72 -15.27 -13.69
C HIS A 236 -1.11 -14.43 -12.55
N SER A 237 -0.69 -13.21 -12.87
CA SER A 237 -0.20 -12.25 -11.88
C SER A 237 -0.75 -10.85 -12.12
N GLU A 238 -1.03 -10.14 -11.03
CA GLU A 238 -1.54 -8.77 -11.01
C GLU A 238 -0.69 -7.93 -10.05
N LYS A 239 -0.34 -6.69 -10.40
CA LYS A 239 0.42 -5.79 -9.54
C LYS A 239 -0.24 -4.44 -9.35
N GLU A 240 -0.09 -3.89 -8.16
CA GLU A 240 -0.60 -2.58 -7.80
C GLU A 240 0.48 -1.74 -7.10
N GLN A 241 1.09 -0.79 -7.84
CA GLN A 241 2.05 0.20 -7.33
C GLN A 241 1.46 1.59 -7.51
N LEU A 242 1.09 2.21 -6.40
CA LEU A 242 0.39 3.49 -6.43
C LEU A 242 1.38 4.62 -6.27
N THR A 243 1.31 5.62 -7.14
CA THR A 243 2.10 6.84 -7.05
C THR A 243 1.20 8.06 -7.16
N ILE A 244 1.53 9.10 -6.40
CA ILE A 244 0.90 10.42 -6.55
C ILE A 244 2.00 11.38 -6.96
N GLU A 245 1.84 11.97 -8.14
CA GLU A 245 2.81 12.89 -8.74
C GLU A 245 2.11 14.08 -9.38
N LYS A 246 2.88 15.11 -9.75
CA LYS A 246 2.31 16.26 -10.47
C LYS A 246 1.91 15.83 -11.88
N GLY A 247 0.72 16.23 -12.30
CA GLY A 247 0.28 16.03 -13.69
C GLY A 247 1.16 16.81 -14.66
N THR A 248 1.33 16.26 -15.85
CA THR A 248 2.09 16.85 -16.96
C THR A 248 1.20 17.07 -18.17
N LEU A 249 1.63 17.89 -19.13
CA LEU A 249 0.85 18.12 -20.35
C LEU A 249 0.66 16.84 -21.18
N ALA A 250 1.53 15.84 -21.04
CA ALA A 250 1.36 14.53 -21.67
C ALA A 250 0.16 13.75 -21.09
N ASP A 251 -0.27 14.07 -19.86
CA ASP A 251 -1.40 13.44 -19.20
C ASP A 251 -2.75 14.08 -19.60
N LEU A 252 -2.75 15.24 -20.27
CA LEU A 252 -3.93 16.09 -20.48
C LEU A 252 -5.10 15.35 -21.14
N ASP A 253 -4.85 14.63 -22.23
CA ASP A 253 -5.92 13.93 -22.96
C ASP A 253 -6.52 12.78 -22.13
N VAL A 254 -5.67 12.02 -21.45
CA VAL A 254 -6.10 10.92 -20.57
C VAL A 254 -6.90 11.46 -19.38
N LEU A 255 -6.44 12.55 -18.78
CA LEU A 255 -7.15 13.23 -17.69
C LEU A 255 -8.52 13.73 -18.17
N PHE A 256 -8.57 14.45 -19.29
CA PHE A 256 -9.83 14.97 -19.83
C PHE A 256 -10.85 13.85 -20.10
N GLN A 257 -10.41 12.74 -20.69
CA GLN A 257 -11.26 11.56 -20.87
C GLN A 257 -11.72 10.96 -19.54
N MET A 258 -10.85 10.86 -18.53
CA MET A 258 -11.21 10.35 -17.20
C MET A 258 -12.26 11.24 -16.52
N TYR A 259 -12.06 12.56 -16.58
CA TYR A 259 -13.01 13.53 -16.05
C TYR A 259 -14.38 13.43 -16.74
N ASN A 260 -14.43 13.32 -18.07
CA ASN A 260 -15.70 13.12 -18.79
C ASN A 260 -16.37 11.79 -18.41
N LYS A 261 -15.62 10.68 -18.31
CA LYS A 261 -16.18 9.40 -17.85
C LYS A 261 -16.75 9.47 -16.43
N ALA A 262 -16.08 10.21 -15.54
CA ALA A 262 -16.58 10.43 -14.19
C ALA A 262 -17.84 11.32 -14.20
N LYS A 263 -17.93 12.30 -15.11
CA LYS A 263 -19.14 13.09 -15.35
C LYS A 263 -20.30 12.20 -15.75
N ASP A 264 -20.10 11.38 -16.77
CA ASP A 264 -21.14 10.48 -17.30
C ASP A 264 -21.63 9.52 -16.21
N GLY A 265 -20.71 8.99 -15.38
CA GLY A 265 -21.06 8.17 -14.23
C GLY A 265 -21.95 8.89 -13.22
N LEU A 266 -21.62 10.14 -12.87
CA LEU A 266 -22.44 10.95 -11.97
C LEU A 266 -23.82 11.25 -12.55
N GLU A 267 -23.92 11.55 -13.85
CA GLU A 267 -25.20 11.81 -14.51
C GLU A 267 -26.08 10.55 -14.58
N ASN A 268 -25.48 9.37 -14.79
CA ASN A 268 -26.19 8.08 -14.70
C ASN A 268 -26.77 7.84 -13.30
N ASP A 269 -26.07 8.30 -12.25
CA ASP A 269 -26.54 8.27 -10.87
C ASP A 269 -27.50 9.44 -10.53
N GLN A 270 -27.92 10.23 -11.53
CA GLN A 270 -28.77 11.42 -11.40
C GLN A 270 -28.15 12.54 -10.55
N ILE A 271 -26.81 12.62 -10.50
CA ILE A 271 -26.02 13.62 -9.77
C ILE A 271 -25.45 14.65 -10.76
N TYR A 272 -26.19 15.74 -10.96
CA TYR A 272 -25.83 16.81 -11.90
C TYR A 272 -24.92 17.89 -11.29
N GLN A 273 -23.76 17.49 -10.75
CA GLN A 273 -22.80 18.43 -10.14
C GLN A 273 -21.90 19.14 -11.18
N TRP A 274 -21.65 18.49 -12.31
CA TRP A 274 -20.81 18.97 -13.41
C TRP A 274 -21.70 19.29 -14.62
N THR A 275 -21.48 20.43 -15.27
CA THR A 275 -22.36 20.94 -16.32
C THR A 275 -21.81 20.63 -17.71
N ASN A 276 -22.51 20.99 -18.78
CA ASN A 276 -21.97 20.84 -20.14
C ASN A 276 -20.72 21.69 -20.39
N ASN A 277 -20.53 22.74 -19.60
CA ASN A 277 -19.38 23.62 -19.64
C ASN A 277 -18.28 23.22 -18.65
N TYR A 278 -18.42 22.09 -17.94
CA TYR A 278 -17.45 21.66 -16.93
C TYR A 278 -17.39 20.14 -16.78
N PRO A 279 -16.20 19.51 -16.82
CA PRO A 279 -14.88 20.13 -16.95
C PRO A 279 -14.52 20.43 -18.41
N LYS A 280 -13.71 21.48 -18.64
CA LYS A 280 -13.11 21.78 -19.96
C LYS A 280 -11.65 21.35 -19.95
N SER A 281 -11.15 20.88 -21.10
CA SER A 281 -9.72 20.57 -21.28
C SER A 281 -8.82 21.75 -20.91
N SER A 282 -9.24 22.99 -21.20
CA SER A 282 -8.51 24.21 -20.81
C SER A 282 -8.35 24.39 -19.30
N ILE A 283 -9.33 23.96 -18.48
CA ILE A 283 -9.25 24.03 -17.02
C ILE A 283 -8.20 23.04 -16.51
N ILE A 284 -8.23 21.81 -17.01
CA ILE A 284 -7.26 20.77 -16.64
C ILE A 284 -5.85 21.19 -17.06
N LYS A 285 -5.71 21.73 -18.28
CA LYS A 285 -4.45 22.27 -18.78
C LYS A 285 -3.91 23.37 -17.85
N ASN A 286 -4.75 24.32 -17.44
CA ASN A 286 -4.34 25.38 -16.53
C ASN A 286 -3.90 24.83 -15.16
N ASP A 287 -4.58 23.81 -14.63
CA ASP A 287 -4.19 23.16 -13.37
C ASP A 287 -2.82 22.47 -13.45
N ILE A 288 -2.52 21.85 -14.60
CA ILE A 288 -1.22 21.24 -14.90
C ILE A 288 -0.13 22.32 -15.00
N GLU A 289 -0.37 23.37 -15.81
CA GLU A 289 0.59 24.46 -16.03
C GLU A 289 0.88 25.23 -14.74
N SER A 290 -0.13 25.41 -13.89
CA SER A 290 -0.01 26.02 -12.56
C SER A 290 0.61 25.09 -11.51
N LYS A 291 0.92 23.83 -11.85
CA LYS A 291 1.52 22.81 -10.97
C LYS A 291 0.70 22.50 -9.71
N VAL A 292 -0.62 22.64 -9.80
CA VAL A 292 -1.58 22.36 -8.71
C VAL A 292 -2.35 21.05 -8.89
N LEU A 293 -2.28 20.44 -10.09
CA LEU A 293 -2.87 19.12 -10.34
C LEU A 293 -1.90 17.99 -9.96
N TYR A 294 -2.38 17.09 -9.11
CA TYR A 294 -1.72 15.83 -8.79
C TYR A 294 -2.53 14.67 -9.37
N VAL A 295 -1.83 13.68 -9.91
CA VAL A 295 -2.40 12.49 -10.53
C VAL A 295 -2.04 11.26 -9.69
N LEU A 296 -3.04 10.42 -9.42
CA LEU A 296 -2.84 9.10 -8.85
C LEU A 296 -2.67 8.11 -10.01
N LYS A 297 -1.52 7.46 -10.07
CA LYS A 297 -1.24 6.38 -11.00
C LYS A 297 -1.21 5.04 -10.27
N ASN A 298 -1.66 4.01 -10.97
CA ASN A 298 -1.40 2.61 -10.60
C ASN A 298 -0.53 2.00 -11.69
N ASN A 299 0.72 1.70 -11.35
CA ASN A 299 1.80 1.55 -12.31
C ASN A 299 1.84 2.80 -13.21
N ASP A 300 1.76 2.66 -14.53
CA ASP A 300 1.80 3.80 -15.46
C ASP A 300 0.41 4.40 -15.78
N ARG A 301 -0.68 3.80 -15.26
CA ARG A 301 -2.05 4.19 -15.61
C ARG A 301 -2.61 5.21 -14.62
N ILE A 302 -3.06 6.36 -15.11
CA ILE A 302 -3.82 7.33 -14.32
C ILE A 302 -5.18 6.74 -13.93
N ILE A 303 -5.46 6.73 -12.63
CA ILE A 303 -6.69 6.21 -12.04
C ILE A 303 -7.42 7.24 -11.16
N GLY A 304 -6.82 8.40 -10.90
CA GLY A 304 -7.46 9.51 -10.22
C GLY A 304 -6.64 10.79 -10.32
N ALA A 305 -7.22 11.91 -9.91
CA ALA A 305 -6.56 13.19 -9.84
C ALA A 305 -7.16 14.06 -8.73
N ILE A 306 -6.38 15.01 -8.23
CA ILE A 306 -6.80 16.01 -7.25
C ILE A 306 -6.11 17.33 -7.55
N ASN A 307 -6.85 18.43 -7.53
CA ASN A 307 -6.27 19.76 -7.55
C ASN A 307 -6.13 20.26 -6.11
N ILE A 308 -4.93 20.72 -5.78
CA ILE A 308 -4.56 21.27 -4.47
C ILE A 308 -3.93 22.63 -4.72
N SER A 309 -4.63 23.71 -4.34
CA SER A 309 -4.19 25.09 -4.61
C SER A 309 -4.60 26.06 -3.49
N GLU A 310 -4.26 27.34 -3.63
CA GLU A 310 -4.73 28.41 -2.74
C GLU A 310 -5.87 29.23 -3.38
N LEU A 311 -6.28 28.88 -4.61
CA LEU A 311 -7.30 29.60 -5.35
C LEU A 311 -8.68 29.29 -4.75
N GLN A 312 -9.32 30.30 -4.19
CA GLN A 312 -10.68 30.22 -3.67
C GLN A 312 -11.68 30.73 -4.70
N GLU A 313 -12.84 30.07 -4.78
CA GLU A 313 -13.94 30.53 -5.63
C GLU A 313 -14.48 31.87 -5.12
N PRO A 314 -14.94 32.79 -6.00
CA PRO A 314 -15.52 34.06 -5.57
C PRO A 314 -16.65 33.92 -4.55
N GLU A 315 -17.44 32.87 -4.66
CA GLU A 315 -18.55 32.54 -3.76
C GLU A 315 -18.10 32.20 -2.34
N TYR A 316 -16.82 31.86 -2.11
CA TYR A 316 -16.31 31.58 -0.76
C TYR A 316 -16.25 32.84 0.12
N LYS A 317 -16.31 34.05 -0.49
CA LYS A 317 -16.26 35.33 0.24
C LYS A 317 -17.44 35.58 1.16
N THR A 318 -18.57 34.90 0.94
CA THR A 318 -19.79 35.07 1.75
C THR A 318 -19.89 34.05 2.89
N ILE A 319 -18.95 33.11 2.97
CA ILE A 319 -18.95 32.04 3.97
C ILE A 319 -18.19 32.50 5.21
N ASP A 320 -18.77 32.29 6.38
CA ASP A 320 -18.11 32.52 7.67
C ASP A 320 -17.16 31.34 7.99
N TRP A 321 -15.93 31.42 7.50
CA TRP A 321 -14.92 30.40 7.76
C TRP A 321 -14.34 30.54 9.16
N GLN A 322 -13.90 29.43 9.74
CA GLN A 322 -13.25 29.44 11.06
C GLN A 322 -11.89 30.16 11.03
N PHE A 323 -11.19 30.12 9.90
CA PHE A 323 -9.82 30.61 9.76
C PHE A 323 -9.69 31.63 8.62
N ASN A 324 -10.45 32.74 8.67
CA ASN A 324 -10.50 33.73 7.58
C ASN A 324 -9.15 34.37 7.23
N ASP A 325 -8.31 34.68 8.22
CA ASP A 325 -7.03 35.38 8.05
C ASP A 325 -5.81 34.43 8.01
N ALA A 326 -6.04 33.16 7.70
CA ALA A 326 -5.00 32.12 7.75
C ALA A 326 -4.55 31.66 6.37
N LYS A 327 -3.40 30.98 6.32
CA LYS A 327 -2.96 30.27 5.12
C LYS A 327 -3.83 29.03 4.92
N VAL A 328 -4.67 29.03 3.89
CA VAL A 328 -5.65 27.96 3.64
C VAL A 328 -5.36 27.23 2.34
N LEU A 329 -5.56 25.92 2.37
CA LEU A 329 -5.47 25.06 1.20
C LEU A 329 -6.88 24.80 0.66
N VAL A 330 -7.04 24.79 -0.65
CA VAL A 330 -8.32 24.52 -1.30
C VAL A 330 -8.17 23.27 -2.16
N ILE A 331 -9.09 22.32 -1.96
CA ILE A 331 -9.17 21.13 -2.78
C ILE A 331 -10.25 21.32 -3.83
N HIS A 332 -9.84 21.18 -5.08
CA HIS A 332 -10.71 21.20 -6.24
C HIS A 332 -10.67 19.86 -6.96
N ARG A 333 -11.75 19.55 -7.68
CA ARG A 333 -11.74 18.54 -8.76
C ARG A 333 -11.17 17.18 -8.36
N LEU A 334 -11.44 16.70 -7.14
CA LEU A 334 -11.12 15.33 -6.76
C LEU A 334 -11.91 14.36 -7.66
N VAL A 335 -11.20 13.51 -8.39
CA VAL A 335 -11.81 12.51 -9.27
C VAL A 335 -11.08 11.17 -9.16
N VAL A 336 -11.85 10.09 -9.21
CA VAL A 336 -11.33 8.72 -9.37
C VAL A 336 -12.03 8.11 -10.58
N HIS A 337 -11.25 7.51 -11.48
CA HIS A 337 -11.77 6.83 -12.67
C HIS A 337 -12.88 5.84 -12.27
N PRO A 338 -14.05 5.79 -12.94
CA PRO A 338 -15.19 4.95 -12.55
C PRO A 338 -14.81 3.49 -12.23
N ASN A 339 -14.05 2.83 -13.11
CA ASN A 339 -13.57 1.45 -12.91
C ASN A 339 -12.58 1.25 -11.74
N SER A 340 -12.18 2.32 -11.07
CA SER A 340 -11.26 2.32 -9.92
C SER A 340 -11.92 2.84 -8.63
N GLN A 341 -13.21 3.17 -8.67
CA GLN A 341 -13.96 3.62 -7.49
C GLN A 341 -14.17 2.48 -6.48
N ASN A 342 -14.58 2.84 -5.26
CA ASN A 342 -14.79 1.91 -4.12
C ASN A 342 -13.55 1.12 -3.67
N LYS A 343 -12.36 1.44 -4.23
CA LYS A 343 -11.07 0.83 -3.83
C LYS A 343 -10.30 1.64 -2.79
N GLY A 344 -10.80 2.83 -2.41
CA GLY A 344 -10.16 3.71 -1.41
C GLY A 344 -9.22 4.76 -2.00
N PHE A 345 -9.14 4.89 -3.32
CA PHE A 345 -8.24 5.85 -3.98
C PHE A 345 -8.60 7.32 -3.73
N ALA A 346 -9.88 7.66 -3.53
CA ALA A 346 -10.27 9.00 -3.10
C ALA A 346 -9.75 9.33 -1.70
N LYS A 347 -9.79 8.34 -0.78
CA LYS A 347 -9.19 8.44 0.55
C LYS A 347 -7.68 8.70 0.44
N LEU A 348 -6.98 7.94 -0.41
CA LEU A 348 -5.54 8.09 -0.64
C LEU A 348 -5.16 9.50 -1.14
N LEU A 349 -5.90 10.03 -2.12
CA LEU A 349 -5.70 11.39 -2.64
C LEU A 349 -5.94 12.47 -1.58
N MET A 350 -6.96 12.29 -0.72
CA MET A 350 -7.23 13.22 0.38
C MET A 350 -6.22 13.10 1.52
N ASP A 351 -5.76 11.88 1.85
CA ASP A 351 -4.69 11.67 2.84
C ASP A 351 -3.40 12.38 2.37
N PHE A 352 -3.11 12.30 1.07
CA PHE A 352 -2.02 13.07 0.45
C PHE A 352 -2.24 14.59 0.58
N ALA A 353 -3.43 15.10 0.26
CA ALA A 353 -3.71 16.53 0.37
C ALA A 353 -3.62 17.06 1.81
N GLU A 354 -4.12 16.29 2.78
CA GLU A 354 -4.02 16.64 4.20
C GLU A 354 -2.58 16.61 4.72
N ALA A 355 -1.79 15.61 4.29
CA ALA A 355 -0.36 15.57 4.61
C ALA A 355 0.40 16.75 3.97
N PHE A 356 0.11 17.06 2.70
CA PHE A 356 0.66 18.22 2.00
C PHE A 356 0.34 19.52 2.75
N GLY A 357 -0.91 19.68 3.19
CA GLY A 357 -1.36 20.82 3.98
C GLY A 357 -0.54 21.00 5.26
N ARG A 358 -0.40 19.93 6.07
CA ARG A 358 0.39 19.97 7.31
C ARG A 358 1.86 20.28 7.05
N GLN A 359 2.47 19.62 6.06
CA GLN A 359 3.89 19.81 5.73
C GLN A 359 4.22 21.22 5.22
N ASN A 360 3.24 21.91 4.63
CA ASN A 360 3.40 23.27 4.09
C ASN A 360 2.78 24.35 4.99
N ASN A 361 2.51 24.01 6.26
CA ASN A 361 2.02 24.92 7.30
C ASN A 361 0.70 25.62 6.93
N TYR A 362 -0.21 24.93 6.25
CA TYR A 362 -1.58 25.39 6.07
C TYR A 362 -2.38 25.18 7.35
N THR A 363 -3.21 26.15 7.73
CA THR A 363 -4.04 26.11 8.95
C THR A 363 -5.31 25.27 8.75
N SER A 364 -5.90 25.33 7.56
CA SER A 364 -7.10 24.56 7.23
C SER A 364 -7.14 24.15 5.76
N ILE A 365 -8.01 23.17 5.47
CA ILE A 365 -8.40 22.81 4.11
C ILE A 365 -9.85 23.18 3.89
N ARG A 366 -10.13 23.85 2.79
CA ARG A 366 -11.47 24.18 2.30
C ARG A 366 -11.80 23.37 1.06
N LEU A 367 -13.07 23.02 0.90
CA LEU A 367 -13.63 22.40 -0.30
C LEU A 367 -15.12 22.66 -0.38
N ASP A 368 -15.69 22.44 -1.56
CA ASP A 368 -17.14 22.39 -1.76
C ASP A 368 -17.61 20.99 -2.17
N ALA A 369 -18.78 20.61 -1.66
CA ALA A 369 -19.38 19.30 -1.90
C ALA A 369 -20.84 19.44 -2.34
N TYR A 370 -21.18 18.90 -3.51
CA TYR A 370 -22.55 19.03 -4.04
C TYR A 370 -23.58 18.39 -3.10
N THR A 371 -24.58 19.14 -2.67
CA THR A 371 -25.51 18.70 -1.60
C THR A 371 -26.32 17.45 -1.96
N GLN A 372 -26.49 17.15 -3.24
CA GLN A 372 -27.20 15.95 -3.71
C GLN A 372 -26.28 14.73 -3.81
N ASN A 373 -24.96 14.91 -3.84
CA ASN A 373 -24.01 13.80 -3.83
C ASN A 373 -23.80 13.31 -2.38
N LYS A 374 -24.81 12.63 -1.83
CA LYS A 374 -24.78 12.14 -0.43
C LYS A 374 -23.54 11.31 -0.11
N PRO A 375 -23.05 10.40 -0.99
CA PRO A 375 -21.82 9.66 -0.74
C PRO A 375 -20.60 10.56 -0.51
N VAL A 376 -20.39 11.59 -1.35
CA VAL A 376 -19.23 12.49 -1.19
C VAL A 376 -19.35 13.36 0.06
N VAL A 377 -20.57 13.81 0.40
CA VAL A 377 -20.81 14.57 1.63
C VAL A 377 -20.50 13.73 2.87
N THR A 378 -20.96 12.48 2.91
CA THR A 378 -20.63 11.55 4.00
C THR A 378 -19.14 11.26 4.05
N PHE A 379 -18.49 11.08 2.91
CA PHE A 379 -17.05 10.87 2.82
C PHE A 379 -16.27 12.02 3.47
N TYR A 380 -16.60 13.28 3.19
CA TYR A 380 -15.92 14.42 3.82
C TYR A 380 -16.25 14.57 5.31
N LYS A 381 -17.51 14.34 5.72
CA LYS A 381 -17.89 14.37 7.14
C LYS A 381 -17.14 13.33 7.97
N ASN A 382 -16.97 12.12 7.44
CA ASN A 382 -16.20 11.05 8.09
C ASN A 382 -14.69 11.34 8.16
N ARG A 383 -14.24 12.42 7.53
CA ARG A 383 -12.88 12.95 7.59
C ARG A 383 -12.81 14.25 8.40
N ASP A 384 -13.82 14.54 9.21
CA ASP A 384 -13.91 15.69 10.10
C ASP A 384 -14.00 17.06 9.39
N TYR A 385 -14.44 17.09 8.12
CA TYR A 385 -14.80 18.33 7.47
C TYR A 385 -16.14 18.84 7.99
N VAL A 386 -16.16 20.10 8.43
CA VAL A 386 -17.33 20.76 9.00
C VAL A 386 -17.96 21.68 7.96
N VAL A 387 -19.29 21.62 7.82
CA VAL A 387 -20.04 22.53 6.96
C VAL A 387 -20.01 23.94 7.56
N ARG A 388 -19.58 24.92 6.78
CA ARG A 388 -19.53 26.36 7.13
C ARG A 388 -20.61 27.19 6.45
N GLY A 389 -21.24 26.66 5.40
CA GLY A 389 -22.35 27.33 4.72
C GLY A 389 -22.72 26.66 3.41
N TYR A 390 -23.44 27.42 2.57
CA TYR A 390 -23.92 26.98 1.26
C TYR A 390 -23.38 27.90 0.16
N ILE A 391 -22.92 27.29 -0.92
CA ILE A 391 -22.46 27.97 -2.14
C ILE A 391 -23.42 27.65 -3.28
N TYR A 392 -23.75 28.67 -4.07
CA TYR A 392 -24.66 28.57 -5.20
C TYR A 392 -23.89 28.87 -6.49
N PHE A 393 -23.55 27.83 -7.24
CA PHE A 393 -22.89 27.99 -8.54
C PHE A 393 -23.93 28.15 -9.67
N PRO A 394 -23.62 28.97 -10.70
CA PRO A 394 -24.47 29.09 -11.88
C PRO A 394 -24.76 27.74 -12.54
N GLU A 395 -25.92 27.57 -13.19
CA GLU A 395 -26.32 26.33 -13.90
C GLU A 395 -26.54 25.08 -13.02
N ARG A 396 -26.46 25.18 -11.68
CA ARG A 396 -26.76 24.05 -10.78
C ARG A 396 -28.05 24.30 -10.01
N LYS A 397 -28.92 23.27 -9.95
CA LYS A 397 -30.23 23.36 -9.29
C LYS A 397 -30.14 23.46 -7.76
N TYR A 398 -29.17 22.77 -7.17
CA TYR A 398 -28.99 22.68 -5.73
C TYR A 398 -27.64 23.26 -5.31
N PRO A 399 -27.51 23.75 -4.06
CA PRO A 399 -26.25 24.33 -3.59
C PRO A 399 -25.19 23.25 -3.33
N PHE A 400 -23.99 23.72 -3.03
CA PHE A 400 -22.88 22.95 -2.51
C PHE A 400 -22.69 23.31 -1.03
N TYR A 401 -22.30 22.35 -0.21
CA TYR A 401 -21.80 22.65 1.12
C TYR A 401 -20.40 23.23 1.00
N ALA A 402 -20.17 24.40 1.58
CA ALA A 402 -18.83 24.90 1.84
C ALA A 402 -18.32 24.18 3.09
N MET A 403 -17.20 23.46 3.01
CA MET A 403 -16.69 22.64 4.11
C MET A 403 -15.24 23.00 4.45
N GLU A 404 -14.90 22.96 5.74
CA GLU A 404 -13.57 23.28 6.25
C GLU A 404 -13.09 22.24 7.27
N LYS A 405 -11.81 21.90 7.22
CA LYS A 405 -11.13 21.04 8.19
C LYS A 405 -9.89 21.74 8.72
N ALA A 406 -9.73 21.81 10.04
CA ALA A 406 -8.49 22.28 10.66
C ALA A 406 -7.36 21.25 10.46
N LEU A 407 -6.16 21.73 10.15
CA LEU A 407 -4.94 20.93 10.08
C LEU A 407 -4.11 21.18 11.34
N THR A 408 -4.62 20.71 12.48
CA THR A 408 -3.84 20.67 13.73
C THR A 408 -2.76 19.62 13.68
#